data_AF-A0A1V4MKE5-F1
#
_entry.id   AF-A0A1V4MKE5-F1
#
_cell.length_a   1.000
_cell.length_b   1.000
_cell.length_c   1.000
_cell.angle_alpha   90.00
_cell.angle_beta   90.00
_cell.angle_gamma   90.00
#
_symmetry.space_group_name_H-M   'P 1'
#
loop_
_entity.id
_entity.type
_entity.pdbx_description
1 polymer ?
#
loop_
_entity_poly.entity_id
_entity_poly.type
_entity_poly.pdbx_seq_one_letter_code
_entity_poly.pdbx_strand_id
1 'polypeptide(L)'
;MKCQNNIEEYVRSLRASPGLGRQVVFYKELPATDACFDSPARPWSDEVQMILEGSGISSLYSHQALAIDLIRSGRHAVISTPTASGKTMTIIFI
;
A
#
# COMPACT_ATOMS: atom_id res chain seq x y z
N MET A 1 7.37 21.28 -27.82
CA MET A 1 8.20 20.08 -27.57
C MET A 1 8.18 19.84 -26.06
N LYS A 2 7.35 18.91 -25.57
CA LYS A 2 7.24 18.65 -24.12
C LYS A 2 8.44 17.80 -23.70
N CYS A 3 9.38 18.37 -22.95
CA CYS A 3 10.36 17.56 -22.21
C CYS A 3 9.62 16.80 -21.12
N GLN A 4 9.18 15.59 -21.42
CA GLN A 4 8.81 14.63 -20.39
C GLN A 4 10.13 14.15 -19.77
N ASN A 5 10.56 14.79 -18.68
CA ASN A 5 11.62 14.25 -17.86
C ASN A 5 11.08 12.96 -17.23
N ASN A 6 11.43 11.81 -17.82
CA ASN A 6 11.05 10.51 -17.29
C ASN A 6 11.85 10.28 -16.00
N ILE A 7 11.16 10.00 -14.89
CA ILE A 7 11.77 9.69 -13.59
C ILE A 7 12.76 8.54 -13.74
N GLU A 8 12.46 7.58 -14.60
CA GLU A 8 13.33 6.45 -14.88
C GLU A 8 14.65 6.89 -15.56
N GLU A 9 14.57 7.80 -16.52
CA GLU A 9 15.74 8.36 -17.22
C GLU A 9 16.61 9.18 -16.26
N TYR A 10 15.97 9.95 -15.37
CA TYR A 10 16.66 10.67 -14.30
C TYR A 10 17.41 9.71 -13.35
N VAL A 11 16.75 8.66 -12.86
CA VAL A 11 17.36 7.64 -12.00
C VAL A 11 18.54 6.96 -12.70
N ARG A 12 18.44 6.65 -14.00
CA ARG A 12 19.56 6.09 -14.78
C ARG A 12 20.73 7.07 -14.88
N SER A 13 20.46 8.35 -15.17
CA SER A 13 21.51 9.37 -15.28
C SER A 13 22.28 9.60 -13.97
N LEU A 14 21.60 9.53 -12.82
CA LEU A 14 22.24 9.63 -11.50
C LEU A 14 23.24 8.51 -11.26
N ARG A 15 22.91 7.27 -11.68
CA ARG A 15 23.80 6.11 -11.56
C ARG A 15 25.01 6.21 -12.48
N ALA A 16 24.83 6.72 -13.70
CA ALA A 16 25.91 6.87 -14.68
C ALA A 16 26.83 8.06 -14.39
N SER A 17 26.49 8.91 -13.40
CA SER A 17 27.25 10.13 -13.14
C SER A 17 28.65 9.81 -12.59
N PRO A 18 29.72 10.45 -13.11
CA PRO A 18 31.09 10.20 -12.66
C PRO A 18 31.35 10.53 -11.18
N GLY A 19 30.58 11.48 -10.62
CA GLY A 19 30.67 11.89 -9.22
C GLY A 19 29.86 11.02 -8.27
N LEU A 20 28.55 10.87 -8.52
CA LEU A 20 27.63 10.19 -7.61
C LEU A 20 27.67 8.66 -7.78
N GLY A 21 27.79 8.18 -9.02
CA GLY A 21 27.82 6.74 -9.31
C GLY A 21 28.98 6.01 -8.62
N ARG A 22 30.12 6.68 -8.44
CA ARG A 22 31.28 6.14 -7.68
C ARG A 22 31.06 6.09 -6.16
N GLN A 23 30.06 6.79 -5.64
CA GLN A 23 29.72 6.81 -4.21
C GLN A 23 28.60 5.82 -3.86
N VAL A 24 27.92 5.24 -4.85
CA VAL A 24 26.85 4.26 -4.65
C VAL A 24 27.45 2.85 -4.58
N VAL A 25 27.53 2.29 -3.37
CA VAL A 25 28.09 0.95 -3.12
C VAL A 25 27.05 -0.16 -3.34
N PHE A 26 25.77 0.15 -3.20
CA PHE A 26 24.68 -0.82 -3.33
C PHE A 26 23.43 -0.19 -3.95
N TYR A 27 22.81 -0.92 -4.87
CA TYR A 27 21.53 -0.57 -5.47
C TYR A 27 20.68 -1.84 -5.59
N LYS A 28 19.39 -1.73 -5.27
CA LYS A 28 18.41 -2.80 -5.45
C LYS A 28 17.12 -2.24 -6.02
N GLU A 29 16.66 -2.82 -7.12
CA GLU A 29 15.31 -2.62 -7.62
C GLU A 29 14.38 -3.62 -6.94
N LEU A 30 13.27 -3.14 -6.41
CA LEU A 30 12.23 -4.01 -5.86
C LEU A 30 11.14 -4.14 -6.93
N PRO A 31 10.68 -5.36 -7.24
CA PRO A 31 9.61 -5.54 -8.21
C PRO A 31 8.32 -4.90 -7.69
N ALA A 32 7.52 -4.38 -8.62
CA ALA A 32 6.15 -4.01 -8.30
C ALA A 32 5.39 -5.24 -7.77
N THR A 33 4.53 -5.03 -6.78
CA THR A 33 3.68 -6.08 -6.21
C THR A 33 2.25 -5.70 -6.48
N ASP A 34 1.49 -6.62 -7.08
CA ASP A 34 0.07 -6.40 -7.32
C ASP A 34 -0.71 -6.33 -6.02
N ALA A 35 -1.80 -5.57 -6.05
CA ALA A 35 -2.72 -5.49 -4.93
C ALA A 35 -3.47 -6.82 -4.75
N CYS A 36 -3.42 -7.38 -3.53
CA CYS A 36 -4.29 -8.48 -3.13
C CYS A 36 -5.47 -7.95 -2.32
N PHE A 37 -6.68 -8.32 -2.72
CA PHE A 37 -7.93 -7.93 -2.08
C PHE A 37 -8.61 -9.14 -1.43
N ASP A 38 -9.39 -8.89 -0.38
CA ASP A 38 -10.18 -9.91 0.30
C ASP A 38 -11.39 -9.29 1.01
N SER A 39 -12.35 -10.13 1.41
CA SER A 39 -13.53 -9.74 2.16
C SER A 39 -13.43 -10.20 3.62
N PRO A 40 -13.85 -9.37 4.61
CA PRO A 40 -13.91 -9.81 5.99
C PRO A 40 -14.86 -11.00 6.16
N ALA A 41 -14.50 -11.95 7.03
CA ALA A 41 -15.28 -13.16 7.30
C ALA A 41 -16.70 -12.83 7.82
N ARG A 42 -16.83 -11.75 8.58
CA ARG A 42 -18.14 -11.17 8.92
C ARG A 42 -18.37 -9.93 8.05
N PRO A 43 -19.43 -9.87 7.25
CA PRO A 43 -19.70 -8.67 6.45
C PRO A 43 -19.87 -7.43 7.34
N TRP A 44 -19.63 -6.28 6.72
CA TRP A 44 -19.97 -4.98 7.30
C TRP A 44 -21.49 -4.80 7.35
N SER A 45 -21.97 -3.89 8.20
CA SER A 45 -23.36 -3.45 8.09
C SER A 45 -23.55 -2.62 6.82
N ASP A 46 -24.78 -2.53 6.34
CA ASP A 46 -25.12 -1.83 5.10
C ASP A 46 -24.66 -0.35 5.15
N GLU A 47 -24.73 0.30 6.32
CA GLU A 47 -24.29 1.69 6.48
C GLU A 47 -22.78 1.84 6.28
N VAL A 48 -21.98 0.90 6.78
CA VAL A 48 -20.52 0.92 6.62
C VAL A 48 -20.15 0.63 5.18
N GLN A 49 -20.86 -0.28 4.51
CA GLN A 49 -20.64 -0.53 3.08
C GLN A 49 -20.91 0.73 2.24
N MET A 50 -22.02 1.45 2.50
CA MET A 50 -22.33 2.69 1.80
C MET A 50 -21.25 3.76 1.98
N ILE A 51 -20.68 3.89 3.17
CA ILE A 51 -19.59 4.85 3.44
C ILE A 51 -18.31 4.46 2.69
N LEU A 52 -17.97 3.16 2.65
CA LEU A 52 -16.81 2.66 1.92
C LEU A 52 -16.94 2.92 0.42
N GLU A 53 -18.10 2.58 -0.15
CA GLU A 53 -18.41 2.84 -1.57
C GLU A 53 -18.38 4.35 -1.89
N GLY A 54 -18.99 5.18 -1.04
CA GLY A 54 -18.98 6.64 -1.19
C GLY A 54 -17.57 7.26 -1.08
N SER A 55 -16.63 6.55 -0.46
CA SER A 55 -15.22 6.93 -0.35
C SER A 55 -14.35 6.38 -1.49
N GLY A 56 -14.95 5.69 -2.47
CA GLY A 56 -14.24 5.07 -3.60
C GLY A 56 -13.53 3.76 -3.25
N ILE A 57 -13.87 3.14 -2.12
CA ILE A 57 -13.29 1.88 -1.68
C ILE A 57 -14.26 0.76 -2.05
N SER A 58 -13.95 0.05 -3.14
CA SER A 58 -14.74 -1.09 -3.61
C SER A 58 -14.30 -2.44 -3.00
N SER A 59 -13.08 -2.52 -2.48
CA SER A 59 -12.52 -3.75 -1.91
C SER A 59 -11.43 -3.44 -0.89
N LEU A 60 -11.34 -4.27 0.15
CA LEU A 60 -10.29 -4.17 1.16
C LEU A 60 -9.06 -4.96 0.73
N TYR A 61 -7.87 -4.48 1.07
CA TYR A 61 -6.67 -5.30 0.91
C TYR A 61 -6.75 -6.52 1.84
N SER A 62 -6.18 -7.66 1.43
CA SER A 62 -6.28 -8.91 2.19
C SER A 62 -5.78 -8.80 3.63
N HIS A 63 -4.73 -8.02 3.85
CA HIS A 63 -4.21 -7.76 5.20
C HIS A 63 -5.16 -6.90 6.06
N GLN A 64 -5.98 -6.04 5.45
CA GLN A 64 -6.98 -5.25 6.15
C GLN A 64 -8.14 -6.14 6.59
N ALA A 65 -8.68 -6.97 5.68
CA ALA A 65 -9.74 -7.93 5.99
C ALA A 65 -9.33 -8.87 7.14
N LEU A 66 -8.13 -9.44 7.07
CA LEU A 66 -7.58 -10.28 8.13
C LEU A 66 -7.48 -9.56 9.48
N ALA A 67 -6.97 -8.32 9.49
CA ALA A 67 -6.86 -7.54 10.72
C ALA A 67 -8.23 -7.24 11.33
N ILE A 68 -9.21 -6.85 10.51
CA ILE A 68 -10.59 -6.61 10.94
C ILE A 68 -11.18 -7.87 11.58
N ASP A 69 -10.99 -9.04 10.98
CA ASP A 69 -11.50 -10.30 11.52
C ASP A 69 -10.83 -10.70 12.84
N LEU A 70 -9.51 -10.53 12.95
CA LEU A 70 -8.79 -10.76 14.19
C LEU A 70 -9.33 -9.86 15.31
N ILE A 71 -9.57 -8.59 15.03
CA ILE A 71 -9.94 -7.62 16.05
C ILE A 71 -11.43 -7.77 16.43
N ARG A 72 -12.32 -8.00 15.46
CA ARG A 72 -13.74 -8.30 15.72
C ARG A 72 -13.95 -9.64 16.44
N SER A 73 -12.95 -10.54 16.41
CA SER A 73 -12.93 -11.75 17.23
C SER A 73 -12.45 -11.53 18.68
N GLY A 74 -12.20 -10.28 19.09
CA GLY A 74 -11.74 -9.93 20.44
C GLY A 74 -10.26 -10.18 20.68
N ARG A 75 -9.46 -10.35 19.61
CA ARG A 75 -8.01 -10.57 19.72
C ARG A 75 -7.25 -9.26 19.54
N HIS A 76 -6.12 -9.15 20.24
CA HIS A 76 -5.15 -8.08 20.00
C HIS A 76 -4.26 -8.44 18.81
N ALA A 77 -4.10 -7.50 17.88
CA ALA A 77 -3.27 -7.69 16.69
C ALA A 77 -2.25 -6.55 16.55
N VAL A 78 -1.03 -6.90 16.13
CA VAL A 78 -0.01 -5.94 15.72
C VAL A 78 0.09 -6.00 14.19
N ILE A 79 -0.17 -4.88 13.53
CA ILE A 79 -0.24 -4.81 12.07
C ILE A 79 1.03 -4.13 11.56
N SER A 80 1.88 -4.91 10.89
CA SER A 80 3.09 -4.42 10.20
C SER A 80 2.83 -4.44 8.70
N THR A 81 2.61 -3.27 8.10
CA THR A 81 2.47 -3.14 6.63
C THR A 81 3.28 -1.96 6.10
N PRO A 82 3.74 -1.97 4.84
CA PRO A 82 4.59 -0.91 4.26
C PRO A 82 3.91 0.46 4.21
N THR A 83 4.64 1.57 4.38
CA THR A 83 4.10 2.94 4.32
C THR A 83 3.22 3.17 3.07
N ALA A 84 2.12 3.90 3.22
CA ALA A 84 1.07 4.13 2.21
C ALA A 84 0.16 2.94 1.84
N SER A 85 0.26 1.78 2.52
CA SER A 85 -0.63 0.62 2.30
C SER A 85 -2.06 0.74 2.87
N GLY A 86 -2.47 1.91 3.38
CA GLY A 86 -3.81 2.07 3.97
C GLY A 86 -3.98 1.55 5.42
N LYS A 87 -2.91 1.51 6.24
CA LYS A 87 -2.96 1.15 7.68
C LYS A 87 -4.02 1.90 8.48
N THR A 88 -4.14 3.20 8.23
CA THR A 88 -5.08 4.06 8.95
C THR A 88 -6.50 3.55 8.80
N MET A 89 -6.85 3.09 7.60
CA MET A 89 -8.17 2.53 7.31
C MET A 89 -8.42 1.20 8.03
N THR A 90 -7.38 0.40 8.25
CA THR A 90 -7.50 -0.82 9.08
C THR A 90 -7.84 -0.52 10.53
N ILE A 91 -7.42 0.64 11.05
CA ILE A 91 -7.63 1.02 12.46
C ILE A 91 -8.96 1.76 12.67
N ILE A 92 -9.40 2.58 11.69
CA ILE A 92 -10.57 3.47 11.86
C ILE A 92 -11.91 2.72 11.97
N PHE A 93 -12.05 1.56 11.32
CA PHE A 93 -13.33 0.83 11.26
C PHE A 93 -13.45 -0.30 12.29
N ILE A 94 -12.53 -0.36 13.25
CA ILE A 94 -12.62 -1.19 14.46
C ILE A 94 -13.47 -0.47 15.50
#